data_AF-A0A1Y1NEZ8-F1
#
_entry.id   AF-A0A1Y1NEZ8-F1
#
_cell.length_a   1.000
_cell.length_b   1.000
_cell.length_c   1.000
_cell.angle_alpha   90.00
_cell.angle_beta   90.00
_cell.angle_gamma   90.00
#
_symmetry.space_group_name_H-M   'P 1'
#
loop_
_entity.id
_entity.type
_entity.pdbx_description
1 polymer ?
#
loop_
_entity_poly.entity_id
_entity_poly.type
_entity_poly.pdbx_seq_one_letter_code
_entity_poly.pdbx_strand_id
1 'polypeptide(L)'
;PQLAACEKQWTKAIESMVLENTMSTLQCLILALLYCAIRADNKRVQHFKGLAIGLSHRLGLHQSQKRFSFGALTLETRKKVFWTLYTLDCFTAATLGLPKMLKEDDIYTEYPSDTDDEYITEKGFQPTLP
;
A
#
# COMPACT_ATOMS: atom_id res chain seq x y z
N PRO A 1 5.63 28.28 -4.04
CA PRO A 1 5.60 28.66 -2.60
C PRO A 1 4.77 27.69 -1.73
N GLN A 2 3.49 27.45 -2.07
CA GLN A 2 2.61 26.55 -1.30
C GLN A 2 3.00 25.07 -1.43
N LEU A 3 3.35 24.59 -2.64
CA LEU A 3 3.77 23.19 -2.86
C LEU A 3 4.98 22.81 -1.99
N ALA A 4 6.01 23.67 -1.94
CA ALA A 4 7.20 23.44 -1.13
C ALA A 4 6.90 23.44 0.39
N ALA A 5 5.95 24.27 0.85
CA ALA A 5 5.50 24.25 2.24
C ALA A 5 4.76 22.94 2.56
N CYS A 6 3.89 22.49 1.65
CA CYS A 6 3.19 21.21 1.76
C CYS A 6 4.18 20.03 1.80
N GLU A 7 5.18 20.01 0.90
CA GLU A 7 6.23 19.00 0.88
C GLU A 7 7.02 18.93 2.20
N LYS A 8 7.36 20.09 2.79
CA LYS A 8 8.06 20.15 4.06
C LYS A 8 7.22 19.64 5.23
N GLN A 9 5.94 20.02 5.28
CA GLN A 9 5.02 19.55 6.32
C GLN A 9 4.80 18.04 6.21
N TRP A 10 4.60 17.57 5.00
CA TRP A 10 4.38 16.16 4.70
C TRP A 10 5.58 15.28 5.04
N THR A 11 6.80 15.72 4.70
CA THR A 11 8.03 14.99 5.04
C THR A 11 8.15 14.79 6.56
N LYS A 12 7.92 15.85 7.35
CA LYS A 12 7.91 15.76 8.82
C LYS A 12 6.84 14.81 9.34
N ALA A 13 5.65 14.83 8.75
CA ALA A 13 4.57 13.94 9.14
C ALA A 13 4.96 12.47 8.91
N ILE A 14 5.51 12.14 7.73
CA ILE A 14 5.98 10.78 7.43
C ILE A 14 7.05 10.33 8.43
N GLU A 15 8.03 11.18 8.71
CA GLU A 15 9.09 10.88 9.69
C GLU A 15 8.54 10.57 11.08
N SER A 16 7.48 11.27 11.51
CA SER A 16 6.85 11.02 12.81
C SER A 16 6.07 9.70 12.87
N MET A 17 5.47 9.26 11.75
CA MET A 17 4.61 8.06 11.72
C MET A 17 5.31 6.79 11.24
N VAL A 18 6.52 6.87 10.67
CA VAL A 18 7.21 5.73 10.01
C VAL A 18 7.44 4.52 10.94
N LEU A 19 7.51 4.77 12.24
CA LEU A 19 7.69 3.73 13.26
C LEU A 19 6.36 3.06 13.67
N GLU A 20 5.22 3.64 13.33
CA GLU A 20 3.91 3.09 13.62
C GLU A 20 3.59 1.91 12.69
N ASN A 21 3.09 0.83 13.27
CA ASN A 21 2.68 -0.36 12.52
C ASN A 21 1.18 -0.32 12.21
N THR A 22 0.73 0.68 11.45
CA THR A 22 -0.70 0.85 11.11
C THR A 22 -0.94 0.81 9.60
N MET A 23 -2.17 0.49 9.21
CA MET A 23 -2.61 0.55 7.80
C MET A 23 -2.50 1.97 7.24
N SER A 24 -2.83 2.99 8.04
CA SER A 24 -2.76 4.39 7.64
C SER A 24 -1.32 4.83 7.33
N THR A 25 -0.35 4.44 8.17
CA THR A 25 1.07 4.69 7.90
C THR A 25 1.51 4.05 6.58
N LEU A 26 1.09 2.81 6.31
CA LEU A 26 1.42 2.14 5.05
C LEU A 26 0.82 2.88 3.85
N GLN A 27 -0.44 3.31 3.93
CA GLN A 27 -1.08 4.10 2.87
C GLN A 27 -0.35 5.43 2.63
N CYS A 28 0.07 6.12 3.69
CA CYS A 28 0.88 7.34 3.57
C CYS A 28 2.23 7.09 2.88
N LEU A 29 2.92 5.99 3.21
CA LEU A 29 4.18 5.61 2.55
C LEU A 29 3.97 5.26 1.08
N ILE A 30 2.87 4.59 0.72
CA ILE A 30 2.51 4.28 -0.67
C ILE A 30 2.25 5.56 -1.47
N LEU A 31 1.51 6.52 -0.89
CA LEU A 31 1.30 7.83 -1.52
C LEU A 31 2.62 8.59 -1.71
N ALA A 32 3.56 8.45 -0.77
CA ALA A 32 4.90 9.03 -0.89
C ALA A 32 5.72 8.40 -2.00
N LEU A 33 5.72 7.08 -2.07
CA LEU A 33 6.34 6.34 -3.14
C LEU A 33 5.79 6.78 -4.50
N LEU A 34 4.46 6.86 -4.65
CA LEU A 34 3.81 7.28 -5.89
C LEU A 34 4.19 8.71 -6.28
N TYR A 35 4.14 9.66 -5.33
CA TYR A 35 4.53 11.04 -5.58
C TYR A 35 6.00 11.16 -6.02
N CYS A 36 6.90 10.46 -5.34
CA CYS A 36 8.33 10.45 -5.72
C CYS A 36 8.56 9.80 -7.09
N ALA A 37 7.79 8.76 -7.43
CA ALA A 37 7.85 8.13 -8.76
C ALA A 37 7.41 9.10 -9.86
N ILE A 38 6.32 9.85 -9.65
CA ILE A 38 5.84 10.88 -10.59
C ILE A 38 6.88 11.99 -10.79
N ARG A 39 7.61 12.36 -9.72
CA ARG A 39 8.68 13.37 -9.78
C ARG A 39 10.03 12.85 -10.27
N ALA A 40 10.14 11.57 -10.59
CA ALA A 40 11.41 10.91 -10.92
C ALA A 40 12.50 11.07 -9.83
N ASP A 41 12.11 11.21 -8.56
CA ASP A 41 13.06 11.23 -7.44
C ASP A 41 13.41 9.79 -7.02
N ASN A 42 14.29 9.18 -7.81
CA ASN A 42 14.63 7.76 -7.68
C ASN A 42 15.23 7.39 -6.31
N LYS A 43 15.91 8.32 -5.64
CA LYS A 43 16.46 8.09 -4.29
C LYS A 43 15.33 7.93 -3.28
N ARG A 44 14.35 8.85 -3.30
CA ARG A 44 13.20 8.77 -2.40
C ARG A 44 12.25 7.63 -2.75
N VAL A 45 12.12 7.29 -4.03
CA VAL A 45 11.40 6.08 -4.49
C VAL A 45 11.95 4.85 -3.78
N GLN A 46 13.27 4.59 -3.86
CA GLN A 46 13.85 3.41 -3.22
C GLN A 46 13.70 3.44 -1.68
N HIS A 47 13.86 4.62 -1.07
CA HIS A 47 13.69 4.80 0.37
C HIS A 47 12.27 4.44 0.84
N PHE A 48 11.24 5.08 0.27
CA PHE A 48 9.86 4.83 0.67
C PHE A 48 9.37 3.44 0.26
N LYS A 49 9.87 2.89 -0.86
CA LYS A 49 9.58 1.51 -1.27
C LYS A 49 10.03 0.49 -0.22
N GLY A 50 11.28 0.60 0.25
CA GLY A 50 11.80 -0.29 1.30
C GLY A 50 10.99 -0.22 2.60
N LEU A 51 10.63 0.99 3.03
CA LEU A 51 9.81 1.21 4.22
C LEU A 51 8.39 0.63 4.07
N ALA A 52 7.73 0.89 2.94
CA ALA A 52 6.38 0.41 2.66
C ALA A 52 6.32 -1.12 2.59
N ILE A 53 7.28 -1.77 1.91
CA ILE A 53 7.34 -3.23 1.80
C ILE A 53 7.63 -3.86 3.17
N GLY A 54 8.59 -3.31 3.93
CA GLY A 54 8.88 -3.78 5.28
C GLY A 54 7.66 -3.65 6.21
N LEU A 55 6.92 -2.55 6.14
CA LEU A 55 5.69 -2.37 6.91
C LEU A 55 4.55 -3.31 6.45
N SER A 56 4.37 -3.50 5.14
CA SER A 56 3.42 -4.46 4.57
C SER A 56 3.66 -5.88 5.09
N HIS A 57 4.93 -6.30 5.18
CA HIS A 57 5.27 -7.60 5.78
C HIS A 57 4.97 -7.65 7.29
N ARG A 58 5.34 -6.64 8.07
CA ARG A 58 5.02 -6.56 9.51
C ARG A 58 3.52 -6.63 9.79
N LEU A 59 2.71 -6.03 8.91
CA LEU A 59 1.26 -6.06 8.98
C LEU A 59 0.64 -7.36 8.44
N GLY A 60 1.43 -8.28 7.88
CA GLY A 60 0.96 -9.56 7.36
C GLY A 60 0.17 -9.47 6.05
N LEU A 61 0.39 -8.42 5.24
CA LEU A 61 -0.40 -8.19 4.02
C LEU A 61 -0.08 -9.15 2.87
N HIS A 62 1.06 -9.83 2.91
CA HIS A 62 1.50 -10.85 1.94
C HIS A 62 0.90 -12.25 2.22
N GLN A 63 0.26 -12.43 3.37
CA GLN A 63 -0.35 -13.69 3.78
C GLN A 63 -1.79 -13.77 3.26
N SER A 64 -2.40 -14.97 3.24
CA SER A 64 -3.84 -15.09 3.01
C SER A 64 -4.61 -14.27 4.06
N GLN A 65 -5.47 -13.38 3.59
CA GLN A 65 -6.19 -12.47 4.49
C GLN A 65 -7.31 -13.19 5.24
N LYS A 66 -7.75 -14.36 4.75
CA LYS A 66 -8.69 -15.26 5.45
C LYS A 66 -8.20 -15.73 6.82
N ARG A 67 -6.90 -15.60 7.11
CA ARG A 67 -6.29 -15.98 8.40
C ARG A 67 -6.57 -14.97 9.51
N PHE A 68 -6.99 -13.76 9.17
CA PHE A 68 -7.23 -12.69 10.13
C PHE A 68 -8.72 -12.57 10.43
N SER A 69 -9.06 -12.33 11.70
CA SER A 69 -10.43 -12.13 12.18
C SER A 69 -10.86 -10.66 12.07
N PHE A 70 -10.73 -10.08 10.88
CA PHE A 70 -11.24 -8.74 10.56
C PHE A 70 -12.58 -8.84 9.82
N GLY A 71 -13.37 -7.77 9.81
CA GLY A 71 -14.57 -7.70 8.96
C GLY A 71 -14.23 -7.51 7.49
N ALA A 72 -15.22 -7.72 6.62
CA ALA A 72 -14.97 -7.85 5.19
C ALA A 72 -14.39 -6.57 4.57
N LEU A 73 -14.89 -5.39 4.94
CA LEU A 73 -14.35 -4.11 4.50
C LEU A 73 -12.87 -3.93 4.85
N THR A 74 -12.49 -4.25 6.09
CA THR A 74 -11.09 -4.18 6.51
C THR A 74 -10.21 -5.18 5.74
N LEU A 75 -10.69 -6.41 5.51
CA LEU A 75 -9.96 -7.41 4.72
C LEU A 75 -9.77 -6.96 3.27
N GLU A 76 -10.81 -6.43 2.63
CA GLU A 76 -10.73 -5.91 1.26
C GLU A 76 -9.78 -4.72 1.16
N THR A 77 -9.82 -3.82 2.14
CA THR A 77 -8.87 -2.68 2.22
C THR A 77 -7.43 -3.18 2.28
N ARG A 78 -7.14 -4.21 3.08
CA ARG A 78 -5.80 -4.80 3.20
C ARG A 78 -5.31 -5.41 1.88
N LYS A 79 -6.19 -6.15 1.18
CA LYS A 79 -5.88 -6.70 -0.15
C LYS A 79 -5.59 -5.59 -1.15
N LYS A 80 -6.45 -4.57 -1.23
CA LYS A 80 -6.28 -3.43 -2.14
C LYS A 80 -4.95 -2.73 -1.92
N VAL A 81 -4.63 -2.39 -0.67
CA VAL A 81 -3.37 -1.74 -0.30
C VAL A 81 -2.15 -2.60 -0.67
N PHE A 82 -2.21 -3.91 -0.43
CA PHE A 82 -1.13 -4.83 -0.81
C PHE A 82 -0.89 -4.83 -2.33
N TRP A 83 -1.94 -4.99 -3.13
CA TRP A 83 -1.83 -5.06 -4.59
C TRP A 83 -1.47 -3.70 -5.22
N THR A 84 -1.84 -2.58 -4.60
CA THR A 84 -1.32 -1.25 -4.98
C THR A 84 0.19 -1.18 -4.79
N LEU A 85 0.70 -1.62 -3.63
CA LEU A 85 2.14 -1.62 -3.35
C LEU A 85 2.90 -2.57 -4.30
N TYR A 86 2.36 -3.77 -4.54
CA TYR A 86 2.91 -4.72 -5.50
C TYR A 86 3.05 -4.11 -6.90
N THR A 87 2.00 -3.41 -7.35
CA THR A 87 1.98 -2.73 -8.64
C THR A 87 3.06 -1.66 -8.73
N LEU A 88 3.23 -0.84 -7.69
CA LEU A 88 4.30 0.16 -7.62
C LEU A 88 5.69 -0.47 -7.60
N ASP A 89 5.89 -1.60 -6.92
CA ASP A 89 7.17 -2.31 -6.95
C ASP A 89 7.50 -2.80 -8.36
N CYS A 90 6.53 -3.38 -9.08
CA CYS A 90 6.68 -3.77 -10.49
C CYS A 90 7.06 -2.59 -11.40
N PHE A 91 6.30 -1.47 -11.34
CA PHE A 91 6.55 -0.32 -12.21
C PHE A 91 7.89 0.36 -11.91
N THR A 92 8.24 0.51 -10.63
CA THR A 92 9.51 1.12 -10.25
C THR A 92 10.70 0.21 -10.55
N ALA A 93 10.54 -1.11 -10.43
CA ALA A 93 11.53 -2.09 -10.87
C ALA A 93 11.79 -1.97 -12.38
N ALA A 94 10.73 -1.99 -13.20
CA ALA A 94 10.83 -1.86 -14.65
C ALA A 94 11.45 -0.52 -15.09
N THR A 95 10.98 0.59 -14.51
CA THR A 95 11.46 1.94 -14.86
C THR A 95 12.93 2.16 -14.50
N LEU A 96 13.41 1.55 -13.41
CA LEU A 96 14.77 1.77 -12.90
C LEU A 96 15.76 0.66 -13.30
N GLY A 97 15.29 -0.41 -13.96
CA GLY A 97 16.11 -1.59 -14.24
C GLY A 97 16.56 -2.35 -13.00
N LEU A 98 15.77 -2.29 -11.92
CA LEU A 98 16.05 -2.94 -10.63
C LEU A 98 15.14 -4.15 -10.44
N PRO A 99 15.52 -5.15 -9.63
CA PRO A 99 14.63 -6.26 -9.30
C PRO A 99 13.43 -5.82 -8.44
N LYS A 100 12.32 -6.56 -8.56
CA LYS A 100 11.20 -6.47 -7.61
C LYS A 100 11.67 -6.91 -6.22
N MET A 101 11.15 -6.25 -5.20
CA MET A 101 11.36 -6.63 -3.81
C MET A 101 10.33 -7.65 -3.32
N LEU A 102 9.10 -7.61 -3.87
CA LEU A 102 8.05 -8.59 -3.60
C LEU A 102 8.18 -9.78 -4.55
N LYS A 103 8.43 -10.97 -3.99
CA LYS A 103 8.53 -12.23 -4.73
C LYS A 103 7.16 -12.90 -4.81
N GLU A 104 6.77 -13.37 -5.98
CA GLU A 104 5.47 -13.98 -6.21
C GLU A 104 5.25 -15.24 -5.36
N ASP A 105 6.30 -16.05 -5.17
CA ASP A 105 6.25 -17.27 -4.34
C ASP A 105 5.96 -17.00 -2.84
N ASP A 106 6.18 -15.77 -2.39
CA ASP A 106 5.94 -15.34 -1.00
C ASP A 106 4.55 -14.69 -0.82
N ILE A 107 3.75 -14.61 -1.88
CA ILE A 107 2.46 -13.91 -1.90
C ILE A 107 1.32 -14.92 -1.87
N TYR A 108 0.59 -14.91 -0.76
CA TYR A 108 -0.61 -15.72 -0.54
C TYR A 108 -1.89 -14.86 -0.44
N THR A 109 -1.75 -13.55 -0.62
CA THR A 109 -2.84 -12.57 -0.57
C THR A 109 -3.78 -12.77 -1.74
N GLU A 110 -5.06 -12.93 -1.45
CA GLU A 110 -6.07 -13.02 -2.50
C GLU A 110 -6.18 -11.69 -3.25
N TYR A 111 -6.58 -11.75 -4.52
CA TYR A 111 -6.99 -10.53 -5.24
C TYR A 111 -8.20 -9.88 -4.54
N PRO A 112 -8.33 -8.55 -4.60
CA PRO A 112 -9.52 -7.85 -4.14
C PRO A 112 -10.75 -8.32 -4.92
N SER A 113 -11.92 -8.29 -4.29
CA SER A 113 -13.17 -8.60 -4.98
C SER A 113 -13.50 -7.52 -6.02
N ASP A 114 -14.07 -7.95 -7.15
CA ASP A 114 -14.68 -7.05 -8.13
C ASP A 114 -16.09 -6.67 -7.64
N THR A 115 -16.14 -5.75 -6.67
CA THR A 115 -17.38 -5.27 -6.04
C THR A 115 -17.17 -3.83 -5.64
N ASP A 116 -18.14 -2.97 -5.94
CA ASP A 116 -18.03 -1.55 -5.58
C ASP A 116 -17.98 -1.38 -4.06
N ASP A 117 -17.17 -0.42 -3.61
CA ASP A 117 -16.90 -0.14 -2.20
C ASP A 117 -18.20 0.11 -1.39
N GLU A 118 -19.23 0.67 -2.03
CA GLU A 118 -20.54 0.94 -1.43
C GLU A 118 -21.27 -0.34 -0.96
N TYR A 119 -20.98 -1.48 -1.58
CA TYR A 119 -21.57 -2.77 -1.22
C TYR A 119 -20.69 -3.59 -0.27
N ILE A 120 -19.56 -3.05 0.20
CA ILE A 120 -18.66 -3.76 1.11
C ILE A 120 -18.82 -3.18 2.52
N THR A 121 -19.31 -3.98 3.45
CA THR A 121 -19.44 -3.60 4.85
C THR A 121 -18.56 -4.47 5.74
N GLU A 122 -18.34 -4.07 6.99
CA GLU A 122 -17.64 -4.94 7.96
C GLU A 122 -18.35 -6.29 8.17
N LYS A 123 -19.66 -6.36 7.94
CA LYS A 123 -20.46 -7.58 8.08
C LYS A 123 -20.41 -8.50 6.85
N GLY A 124 -19.88 -8.02 5.72
CA GLY A 124 -19.86 -8.76 4.47
C GLY A 124 -20.26 -7.93 3.26
N PHE A 125 -20.37 -8.62 2.14
CA PHE A 125 -20.81 -8.08 0.85
C PHE A 125 -22.33 -7.97 0.80
N GLN A 126 -22.83 -6.81 0.40
CA GLN A 126 -24.23 -6.60 0.10
C GLN A 126 -24.54 -7.05 -1.33
N PRO A 127 -25.78 -7.47 -1.61
CA PRO A 127 -26.21 -7.73 -2.98
C PRO A 127 -26.07 -6.47 -3.82
N THR A 128 -25.52 -6.60 -5.02
CA THR A 128 -25.57 -5.53 -6.02
C THR A 128 -27.02 -5.32 -6.46
N LEU A 129 -27.38 -4.09 -6.82
CA LEU A 129 -28.68 -3.83 -7.46
C LEU A 129 -28.82 -4.72 -8.72
N PRO A 130 -30.02 -5.28 -8.99
CA PRO A 130 -30.27 -6.18 -10.11
C PRO A 130 -30.07 -5.52 -11.48
#